data_AF-A0A7W9PTW7-F1
#
_entry.id   AF-A0A7W9PTW7-F1
#
_cell.length_a   1.000
_cell.length_b   1.000
_cell.length_c   1.000
_cell.angle_alpha   90.00
_cell.angle_beta   90.00
_cell.angle_gamma   90.00
#
_symmetry.space_group_name_H-M   'P 1'
#
loop_
_entity.id
_entity.type
_entity.pdbx_description
1 polymer ?
#
loop_
_entity_poly.entity_id
_entity_poly.type
_entity_poly.pdbx_seq_one_letter_code
_entity_poly.pdbx_strand_id
1 'polypeptide(L)'
;MASNVNPTVRRRRLGQELRRLRELKGMTAEEVAERLLVSQSKISRLENGRRSISQRDVRDLCGVYEVEDQRIVDSLMEMARDSRQQGWWHTFGDIPSACTSAWRPTPSRCGSTNPNW
;
A
#
# COMPACT_ATOMS: atom_id res chain seq x y z
N MET A 1 -26.11 -1.60 19.76
CA MET A 1 -26.63 -1.75 18.38
C MET A 1 -25.55 -1.32 17.41
N ALA A 2 -24.85 -2.27 16.79
CA ALA A 2 -23.87 -1.93 15.75
C ALA A 2 -24.64 -1.49 14.51
N SER A 3 -24.77 -0.19 14.31
CA SER A 3 -25.36 0.40 13.10
C SER A 3 -24.68 -0.22 11.89
N ASN A 4 -25.49 -0.83 11.02
CA ASN A 4 -25.10 -1.56 9.82
C ASN A 4 -24.63 -0.59 8.71
N VAL A 5 -23.67 0.27 9.06
CA VAL A 5 -23.12 1.29 8.17
C VAL A 5 -22.32 0.55 7.10
N ASN A 6 -22.78 0.64 5.86
CA ASN A 6 -22.17 -0.02 4.72
C ASN A 6 -20.64 0.19 4.75
N PRO A 7 -19.82 -0.88 4.71
CA PRO A 7 -18.36 -0.80 4.77
C PRO A 7 -17.77 0.20 3.77
N THR A 8 -18.43 0.38 2.64
CA THR A 8 -18.06 1.35 1.59
C THR A 8 -18.20 2.81 2.07
N VAL A 9 -19.24 3.12 2.85
CA VAL A 9 -19.48 4.46 3.39
C VAL A 9 -18.40 4.83 4.41
N ARG A 10 -18.04 3.90 5.30
CA ARG A 10 -16.95 4.10 6.28
C ARG A 10 -15.60 4.34 5.58
N ARG A 11 -15.29 3.54 4.54
CA ARG A 11 -14.06 3.70 3.75
C ARG A 11 -14.01 5.03 2.99
N ARG A 12 -15.13 5.45 2.40
CA ARG A 12 -15.22 6.75 1.72
C ARG A 12 -15.02 7.91 2.69
N ARG A 13 -15.61 7.84 3.88
CA ARG A 13 -15.42 8.86 4.93
C ARG A 13 -13.94 8.96 5.33
N LEU A 14 -13.28 7.83 5.59
CA LEU A 14 -11.85 7.82 5.91
C LEU A 14 -11.00 8.38 4.76
N GLY A 15 -11.28 7.99 3.52
CA GLY A 15 -10.58 8.50 2.33
C GLY A 15 -10.77 10.01 2.13
N GLN A 16 -11.98 10.52 2.38
CA GLN A 16 -12.28 11.95 2.33
C GLN A 16 -11.50 12.75 3.39
N GLU A 17 -11.37 12.23 4.60
CA GLU A 17 -10.63 12.91 5.66
C GLU A 17 -9.12 12.98 5.33
N LEU A 18 -8.55 11.90 4.82
CA LEU A 18 -7.16 11.89 4.34
C LEU A 18 -6.95 12.85 3.17
N ARG A 19 -7.90 12.91 2.23
CA ARG A 19 -7.87 13.87 1.13
C ARG A 19 -7.91 15.32 1.63
N ARG A 20 -8.74 15.60 2.63
CA ARG A 20 -8.83 16.92 3.25
C ARG A 20 -7.50 17.32 3.89
N LEU A 21 -6.84 16.41 4.60
CA LEU A 21 -5.51 16.66 5.17
C LEU A 21 -4.46 16.96 4.10
N ARG A 22 -4.49 16.22 2.99
CA ARG A 22 -3.63 16.49 1.84
C ARG A 22 -3.85 17.90 1.27
N GLU A 23 -5.11 18.27 1.06
CA GLU A 23 -5.50 19.58 0.53
C GLU A 23 -5.12 20.73 1.48
N LEU A 24 -5.25 20.53 2.80
CA LEU A 24 -4.81 21.50 3.81
C LEU A 24 -3.30 21.76 3.79
N LYS A 25 -2.51 20.77 3.40
CA LYS A 25 -1.05 20.88 3.24
C LYS A 25 -0.65 21.38 1.84
N GLY A 26 -1.62 21.62 0.95
CA GLY A 26 -1.35 22.08 -0.41
C GLY A 26 -0.67 21.04 -1.29
N MET A 27 -0.69 19.76 -0.90
CA MET A 27 -0.01 18.69 -1.62
C MET A 27 -0.89 18.09 -2.72
N THR A 28 -0.27 17.74 -3.84
CA THR A 28 -0.89 16.95 -4.90
C THR A 28 -0.85 15.46 -4.58
N ALA A 29 -1.75 14.67 -5.18
CA ALA A 29 -1.72 13.22 -5.03
C ALA A 29 -0.45 12.58 -5.63
N GLU A 30 0.20 13.27 -6.56
CA GLU A 30 1.44 12.85 -7.22
C GLU A 30 2.64 13.04 -6.30
N GLU A 31 2.81 14.22 -5.69
CA GLU A 31 3.87 14.47 -4.71
C GLU A 31 3.81 13.49 -3.52
N VAL A 32 2.60 13.18 -3.06
CA VAL A 32 2.39 12.20 -1.96
C VAL A 32 2.76 10.80 -2.40
N ALA A 33 2.44 10.44 -3.65
CA ALA A 33 2.78 9.16 -4.21
C ALA A 33 4.30 8.98 -4.35
N GLU A 34 5.00 10.02 -4.80
CA GLU A 34 6.46 10.05 -4.87
C GLU A 34 7.11 9.91 -3.48
N ARG A 35 6.65 10.68 -2.49
CA ARG A 35 7.17 10.59 -1.11
C ARG A 35 6.96 9.23 -0.46
N LEU A 36 5.87 8.54 -0.81
CA LEU A 36 5.57 7.19 -0.30
C LEU A 36 6.09 6.06 -1.19
N LEU A 37 6.75 6.37 -2.31
CA LEU A 37 7.21 5.40 -3.31
C LEU A 37 6.09 4.47 -3.80
N VAL A 38 4.90 5.03 -4.02
CA VAL A 38 3.71 4.32 -4.53
C VAL A 38 3.18 4.99 -5.79
N SER A 39 2.25 4.34 -6.49
CA SER A 39 1.60 4.96 -7.64
C SER A 39 0.55 6.00 -7.22
N GLN A 40 0.43 7.09 -7.98
CA GLN A 40 -0.64 8.09 -7.83
C GLN A 40 -2.03 7.43 -7.85
N SER A 41 -2.20 6.40 -8.68
CA SER A 41 -3.45 5.63 -8.73
C SER A 41 -3.73 4.84 -7.45
N LYS A 42 -2.72 4.49 -6.64
CA LYS A 42 -2.93 3.93 -5.28
C LYS A 42 -3.55 5.00 -4.38
N ILE A 43 -2.94 6.19 -4.33
CA ILE A 43 -3.39 7.32 -3.50
C ILE A 43 -4.85 7.69 -3.84
N SER A 44 -5.15 7.88 -5.13
CA SER A 44 -6.51 8.19 -5.59
C SER A 44 -7.54 7.12 -5.19
N ARG A 45 -7.19 5.82 -5.27
CA ARG A 45 -8.11 4.74 -4.85
C ARG A 45 -8.36 4.73 -3.34
N LEU A 46 -7.37 5.08 -2.53
CA LEU A 46 -7.50 5.21 -1.08
C LEU A 46 -8.40 6.40 -0.73
N GLU A 47 -8.14 7.58 -1.30
CA GLU A 47 -8.93 8.80 -1.07
C GLU A 47 -10.40 8.64 -1.48
N ASN A 48 -10.67 7.92 -2.58
CA ASN A 48 -12.02 7.68 -3.05
C ASN A 48 -12.72 6.50 -2.33
N GLY A 49 -12.07 5.86 -1.36
CA GLY A 49 -12.61 4.70 -0.64
C GLY A 49 -12.86 3.48 -1.52
N ARG A 50 -12.24 3.41 -2.72
CA ARG A 50 -12.35 2.27 -3.64
C ARG A 50 -11.52 1.08 -3.17
N ARG A 51 -10.49 1.32 -2.35
CA ARG A 51 -9.68 0.30 -1.67
C ARG A 51 -9.78 0.49 -0.15
N SER A 52 -9.73 -0.60 0.61
CA SER A 52 -9.60 -0.52 2.07
C SER A 52 -8.26 0.12 2.44
N ILE A 53 -8.28 1.05 3.38
CA ILE A 53 -7.10 1.74 3.88
C ILE A 53 -6.59 0.98 5.11
N SER A 54 -5.30 0.61 5.12
CA SER A 54 -4.72 -0.04 6.29
C SER A 54 -4.28 0.98 7.34
N GLN A 55 -4.20 0.57 8.60
CA GLN A 55 -3.58 1.38 9.66
C GLN A 55 -2.15 1.80 9.31
N ARG A 56 -1.42 0.95 8.55
CA ARG A 56 -0.09 1.31 8.05
C ARG A 56 -0.18 2.46 7.05
N ASP A 57 -1.05 2.35 6.04
CA ASP A 57 -1.25 3.43 5.07
C ASP A 57 -1.69 4.74 5.76
N VAL A 58 -2.54 4.67 6.81
CA VAL A 58 -2.94 5.86 7.59
C VAL A 58 -1.72 6.52 8.24
N ARG A 59 -0.85 5.76 8.91
CA ARG A 59 0.36 6.32 9.54
C ARG A 59 1.30 6.93 8.51
N ASP A 60 1.54 6.21 7.40
CA ASP A 60 2.43 6.66 6.34
C ASP A 60 1.91 7.97 5.71
N LEU A 61 0.60 8.05 5.44
CA LEU A 61 -0.05 9.25 4.92
C LEU A 61 -0.03 10.41 5.92
N CYS A 62 -0.36 10.17 7.19
CA CYS A 62 -0.30 11.21 8.23
C CYS A 62 1.12 11.74 8.45
N GLY A 63 2.14 10.88 8.30
CA GLY A 63 3.54 11.28 8.34
C GLY A 63 3.90 12.19 7.17
N VAL A 64 3.47 11.87 5.95
CA VAL A 64 3.71 12.73 4.77
C VAL A 64 2.93 14.03 4.83
N TYR A 65 1.72 14.01 5.38
CA TYR A 65 0.93 15.22 5.62
C TYR A 65 1.40 16.01 6.83
N GLU A 66 2.45 15.57 7.54
CA GLU A 66 3.00 16.27 8.71
C GLU A 66 1.89 16.64 9.72
N VAL A 67 1.05 15.65 10.05
CA VAL A 67 -0.01 15.81 11.05
C VAL A 67 0.61 15.71 12.43
N GLU A 68 0.69 16.83 13.14
CA GLU A 68 1.27 16.90 14.49
C GLU A 68 0.26 16.51 15.59
N ASP A 69 -1.05 16.66 15.32
CA ASP A 69 -2.09 16.33 16.28
C ASP A 69 -2.32 14.81 16.34
N GLN A 70 -1.80 14.19 17.39
CA GLN A 70 -1.94 12.76 17.65
C GLN A 70 -3.42 12.32 17.77
N ARG A 71 -4.32 13.21 18.22
CA ARG A 71 -5.75 12.88 18.35
C ARG A 71 -6.39 12.64 16.99
N ILE A 72 -5.97 13.41 15.98
CA ILE A 72 -6.42 13.24 14.60
C ILE A 72 -5.91 11.90 14.06
N VAL A 73 -4.62 11.61 14.26
CA VAL A 73 -4.01 10.35 13.82
C VAL A 73 -4.71 9.15 14.46
N ASP A 74 -4.96 9.19 15.78
CA ASP A 74 -5.62 8.11 16.50
C ASP A 74 -7.07 7.89 16.03
N SER A 75 -7.81 8.98 15.78
CA SER A 75 -9.17 8.90 15.23
C SER A 75 -9.20 8.28 13.83
N LEU A 76 -8.26 8.65 12.95
CA LEU A 76 -8.12 8.05 11.62
C LEU A 76 -7.76 6.56 11.69
N MET A 77 -6.92 6.20 12.65
CA MET A 77 -6.51 4.81 12.89
C MET A 77 -7.68 3.95 13.38
N GLU A 78 -8.55 4.49 14.24
CA GLU A 78 -9.78 3.85 14.69
C GLU A 78 -10.76 3.65 13.51
N MET A 79 -10.97 4.68 12.69
CA MET A 79 -11.78 4.57 11.48
C MET A 79 -11.25 3.50 10.51
N ALA A 80 -9.92 3.36 10.39
CA ALA A 80 -9.30 2.32 9.58
C ALA A 80 -9.55 0.92 10.15
N ARG A 81 -9.50 0.74 11.48
CA ARG A 81 -9.83 -0.52 12.16
C ARG A 81 -11.27 -0.93 11.87
N ASP A 82 -12.22 -0.02 12.05
CA ASP A 82 -13.64 -0.27 11.86
C ASP A 82 -14.02 -0.58 10.41
N SER A 83 -13.26 -0.04 9.46
CA SER A 83 -13.46 -0.28 8.03
C SER A 83 -12.94 -1.65 7.55
N ARG A 84 -12.01 -2.27 8.31
CA ARG A 84 -11.33 -3.53 7.98
C ARG A 84 -11.96 -4.77 8.57
N GLN A 85 -12.70 -4.68 9.67
CA GLN A 85 -13.37 -5.83 10.30
C GLN A 85 -14.32 -6.60 9.35
N GLN A 86 -14.68 -6.03 8.20
CA GLN A 86 -15.54 -6.65 7.19
C GLN A 86 -14.84 -7.08 5.88
N GLY A 87 -13.50 -7.03 5.77
CA GLY A 87 -12.82 -7.17 4.45
C GLY A 87 -11.44 -7.81 4.43
N TRP A 88 -11.17 -8.78 5.31
CA TRP A 88 -9.81 -9.31 5.56
C TRP A 88 -9.18 -10.13 4.41
N TRP A 89 -9.92 -10.65 3.42
CA TRP A 89 -9.35 -11.68 2.52
C TRP A 89 -8.74 -11.25 1.17
N HIS A 90 -8.70 -9.97 0.78
CA HIS A 90 -8.36 -9.63 -0.62
C HIS A 90 -7.27 -8.56 -0.85
N THR A 91 -6.28 -8.40 0.01
CA THR A 91 -5.21 -7.41 -0.29
C THR A 91 -3.79 -7.83 0.07
N PHE A 92 -3.55 -9.13 0.24
CA PHE A 92 -2.21 -9.71 0.18
C PHE A 92 -2.15 -10.75 -0.95
N GLY A 93 -2.26 -10.28 -2.19
CA GLY A 93 -1.66 -10.90 -3.37
C GLY A 93 -1.07 -9.73 -4.15
N ASP A 94 0.20 -9.67 -4.51
CA ASP A 94 1.12 -10.73 -4.86
C ASP A 94 2.53 -10.14 -4.67
N ILE A 95 3.34 -10.69 -3.77
CA ILE A 95 4.80 -10.61 -3.90
C ILE A 95 5.28 -12.05 -3.85
N PRO A 96 5.44 -12.72 -5.00
CA PRO A 96 6.37 -13.81 -5.07
C PRO A 96 7.74 -13.14 -4.94
N SER A 97 8.29 -13.15 -3.73
CA SER A 97 9.73 -13.07 -3.54
C SER A 97 10.34 -14.33 -4.17
N ALA A 98 10.44 -14.34 -5.51
CA ALA A 98 11.20 -15.34 -6.23
C ALA A 98 12.66 -14.89 -6.17
N CYS A 99 13.45 -15.69 -5.46
CA CYS A 99 14.85 -15.50 -5.16
C CYS A 99 15.66 -14.96 -6.34
N THR A 100 16.38 -13.89 -6.01
CA THR A 100 17.64 -13.50 -6.61
C THR A 100 18.61 -14.69 -6.75
N SER A 101 19.40 -14.64 -7.81
CA SER A 101 20.60 -15.43 -8.13
C SER A 101 20.44 -16.91 -8.47
N ALA A 102 20.38 -17.19 -9.77
CA ALA A 102 21.08 -18.33 -10.35
C ALA A 102 21.71 -17.89 -11.68
N TRP A 103 22.68 -16.99 -11.62
CA TRP A 103 23.60 -16.77 -12.74
C TRP A 103 24.51 -18.00 -12.82
N ARG A 104 24.21 -18.93 -13.73
CA ARG A 104 25.02 -20.13 -13.98
C ARG A 104 26.04 -19.79 -15.07
N PRO A 105 27.36 -19.82 -14.81
CA PRO A 105 28.32 -19.78 -15.89
C PRO A 105 28.28 -21.13 -16.62
N THR A 106 28.15 -21.08 -17.94
CA THR A 106 28.29 -22.25 -18.82
C THR A 106 29.73 -22.76 -18.76
N PRO A 107 29.98 -24.05 -18.50
CA PRO A 107 31.26 -24.63 -18.86
C PRO A 107 31.22 -25.00 -20.33
N SER A 108 31.95 -24.20 -21.11
CA SER A 108 32.43 -24.49 -22.46
C SER A 108 32.99 -25.92 -22.52
N ARG A 109 32.30 -26.83 -23.22
CA ARG A 109 32.91 -28.12 -23.61
C ARG A 109 33.57 -27.95 -24.97
N CYS A 110 34.78 -27.38 -24.95
CA CYS A 110 35.73 -27.50 -26.06
C CYS A 110 36.13 -28.98 -26.18
N GLY A 111 36.22 -29.46 -27.42
CA GLY A 111 36.51 -30.85 -27.74
C GLY A 111 37.93 -31.29 -27.41
N SER A 112 38.12 -32.61 -27.43
CA SER A 112 39.21 -33.28 -28.14
C SER A 112 39.15 -34.80 -27.91
N THR A 113 38.85 -35.52 -29.01
CA THR A 113 39.63 -36.64 -29.55
C THR A 113 40.21 -37.72 -28.61
N ASN A 114 39.61 -38.93 -28.64
CA ASN A 114 40.18 -40.29 -28.90
C ASN A 114 41.39 -40.82 -28.05
N PRO A 115 41.88 -42.09 -28.22
CA PRO A 115 41.30 -43.45 -28.39
C PRO A 115 41.84 -44.48 -27.34
N ASN A 116 41.35 -45.73 -27.41
CA ASN A 116 41.83 -46.98 -26.75
C ASN A 116 41.70 -46.98 -25.21
N TRP A 117 41.14 -47.98 -24.54
CA TRP A 117 41.28 -49.43 -24.64
C TRP A 117 39.98 -50.12 -24.21
#